data_AF-A0A368ZJX2-F1
#
_entry.id   AF-A0A368ZJX2-F1
#
_cell.length_a   1.000
_cell.length_b   1.000
_cell.length_c   1.000
_cell.angle_alpha   90.00
_cell.angle_beta   90.00
_cell.angle_gamma   90.00
#
_symmetry.space_group_name_H-M   'P 1'
#
loop_
_entity.id
_entity.type
_entity.pdbx_description
1 polymer ?
#
loop_
_entity_poly.entity_id
_entity_poly.type
_entity_poly.pdbx_seq_one_letter_code
_entity_poly.pdbx_strand_id
1 'polypeptide(L)'
;MKNENTTNKIMNEKFKDLPVDEDTQIILSFATKVEHYDVVYQKWYWSGIYAESIIFCNEDVTPLSEEEIKKEVAENTALLKDNSQMTIKRGDKYTFVNFNFITE
;
A
#
# COMPACT_ATOMS: atom_id res chain seq x y z
N MET A 1 -11.32 6.08 -24.85
CA MET A 1 -10.11 5.44 -24.30
C MET A 1 -9.31 6.52 -23.59
N LYS A 2 -9.07 6.40 -22.27
CA LYS A 2 -8.15 7.31 -21.57
C LYS A 2 -6.71 6.88 -21.91
N ASN A 3 -5.82 7.85 -22.19
CA ASN A 3 -4.42 7.55 -22.47
C ASN A 3 -3.66 7.19 -21.16
N GLU A 4 -2.63 6.35 -21.25
CA GLU A 4 -1.84 5.86 -20.12
C GLU A 4 -1.21 6.99 -19.30
N ASN A 5 -0.75 8.05 -19.98
CA ASN A 5 -0.20 9.25 -19.34
C ASN A 5 -1.22 9.98 -18.43
N THR A 6 -2.51 9.99 -18.79
CA THR A 6 -3.57 10.59 -17.98
C THR A 6 -3.90 9.73 -16.77
N THR A 7 -3.91 8.41 -16.93
CA THR A 7 -4.15 7.46 -15.83
C THR A 7 -3.04 7.56 -14.78
N ASN A 8 -1.76 7.56 -15.21
CA ASN A 8 -0.62 7.71 -14.30
C ASN A 8 -0.65 9.05 -13.57
N LYS A 9 -1.06 10.13 -14.25
CA LYS A 9 -1.23 11.44 -13.63
C LYS A 9 -2.31 11.44 -12.55
N ILE A 10 -3.49 10.86 -12.82
CA ILE A 10 -4.60 10.78 -11.84
C ILE A 10 -4.18 9.99 -10.61
N MET A 11 -3.50 8.86 -10.83
CA MET A 11 -3.02 8.03 -9.73
C MET A 11 -1.98 8.76 -8.87
N ASN A 12 -1.05 9.48 -9.49
CA ASN A 12 -0.10 10.33 -8.74
C ASN A 12 -0.82 11.42 -7.93
N GLU A 13 -1.86 12.06 -8.48
CA GLU A 13 -2.65 13.06 -7.74
C GLU A 13 -3.43 12.46 -6.56
N LYS A 14 -3.91 11.21 -6.69
CA LYS A 14 -4.64 10.49 -5.63
C LYS A 14 -3.79 10.25 -4.38
N PHE A 15 -2.50 10.02 -4.58
CA PHE A 15 -1.54 9.69 -3.52
C PHE A 15 -0.53 10.79 -3.22
N LYS A 16 -0.76 12.02 -3.70
CA LYS A 16 0.16 13.15 -3.49
C LYS A 16 0.30 13.58 -2.04
N ASP A 17 -0.72 13.29 -1.21
CA ASP A 17 -0.77 13.65 0.21
C ASP A 17 -0.37 12.46 1.11
N LEU A 18 0.23 11.40 0.55
CA LEU A 18 0.57 10.20 1.30
C LEU A 18 1.57 10.54 2.42
N PRO A 19 1.20 10.36 3.70
CA PRO A 19 2.08 10.71 4.80
C PRO A 19 3.24 9.72 4.91
N VAL A 20 4.39 10.22 5.35
CA VAL A 20 5.55 9.43 5.74
C VAL A 20 5.96 9.88 7.13
N ASP A 21 6.02 8.95 8.08
CA ASP A 21 6.47 9.25 9.44
C ASP A 21 7.97 9.66 9.39
N GLU A 22 8.39 10.68 10.15
CA GLU A 22 9.73 11.31 10.02
C GLU A 22 10.90 10.33 10.16
N ASP A 23 10.75 9.30 11.00
CA ASP A 23 11.76 8.27 11.24
C ASP A 23 11.68 7.09 10.24
N THR A 24 10.77 7.15 9.26
CA THR A 24 10.59 6.10 8.26
C THR A 24 11.37 6.42 7.00
N GLN A 25 12.31 5.54 6.65
CA GLN A 25 13.02 5.58 5.39
C GLN A 25 12.24 4.83 4.31
N ILE A 26 11.78 5.53 3.27
CA ILE A 26 11.22 4.90 2.07
C ILE A 26 12.36 4.44 1.14
N ILE A 27 12.41 3.13 0.86
CA ILE A 27 13.42 2.49 0.00
C ILE A 27 12.94 2.43 -1.45
N LEU A 28 11.66 2.13 -1.64
CA LEU A 28 11.01 2.02 -2.95
C LEU A 28 9.57 2.48 -2.81
N SER A 29 9.07 3.25 -3.77
CA SER A 29 7.66 3.68 -3.81
C SER A 29 7.22 3.84 -5.25
N PHE A 30 6.15 3.16 -5.64
CA PHE A 30 5.52 3.36 -6.94
C PHE A 30 4.02 3.07 -6.87
N ALA A 31 3.27 3.80 -7.69
CA ALA A 31 1.85 3.57 -7.83
C ALA A 31 1.57 2.44 -8.83
N THR A 32 0.61 1.59 -8.51
CA THR A 32 0.25 0.39 -9.27
C THR A 32 -1.23 0.04 -9.05
N LYS A 33 -1.66 -1.12 -9.54
CA LYS A 33 -2.99 -1.67 -9.29
C LYS A 33 -2.92 -2.99 -8.55
N VAL A 34 -3.86 -3.17 -7.63
CA VAL A 34 -4.24 -4.47 -7.07
C VAL A 34 -5.67 -4.70 -7.54
N GLU A 35 -5.85 -5.63 -8.47
CA GLU A 35 -7.11 -5.78 -9.21
C GLU A 35 -7.60 -4.46 -9.82
N HIS A 36 -8.70 -3.91 -9.29
CA HIS A 36 -9.32 -2.67 -9.75
C HIS A 36 -8.97 -1.47 -8.87
N TYR A 37 -8.25 -1.67 -7.76
CA TYR A 37 -7.82 -0.61 -6.85
C TYR A 37 -6.54 0.03 -7.35
N ASP A 38 -6.54 1.36 -7.48
CA ASP A 38 -5.28 2.11 -7.56
C ASP A 38 -4.64 2.10 -6.17
N VAL A 39 -3.37 1.73 -6.09
CA VAL A 39 -2.64 1.61 -4.83
C VAL A 39 -1.23 2.18 -4.97
N VAL A 40 -0.58 2.44 -3.85
CA VAL A 40 0.88 2.63 -3.79
C VAL A 40 1.50 1.41 -3.13
N TYR A 41 2.51 0.85 -3.77
CA TYR A 41 3.40 -0.10 -3.14
C TYR A 41 4.61 0.63 -2.57
N GLN A 42 4.98 0.31 -1.33
CA GLN A 42 6.20 0.82 -0.69
C GLN A 42 7.04 -0.30 -0.10
N LYS A 43 8.36 -0.12 -0.15
CA LYS A 43 9.32 -0.77 0.76
C LYS A 43 9.87 0.29 1.69
N TRP A 44 9.97 -0.02 2.97
CA TRP A 44 10.45 0.93 3.96
C TRP A 44 11.29 0.27 5.05
N TYR A 45 12.05 1.11 5.74
CA TYR A 45 12.78 0.77 6.96
C TYR A 45 12.36 1.73 8.08
N TRP A 46 12.02 1.18 9.23
CA TRP A 46 11.69 1.94 10.42
C TRP A 46 12.12 1.17 11.66
N SER A 47 12.93 1.81 12.51
CA SER A 47 13.35 1.27 13.82
C SER A 47 13.89 -0.18 13.77
N GLY A 48 14.78 -0.50 12.83
CA GLY A 48 15.37 -1.84 12.72
C GLY A 48 14.50 -2.87 11.96
N ILE A 49 13.37 -2.45 11.40
CA ILE A 49 12.43 -3.32 10.68
C ILE A 49 12.36 -2.89 9.23
N TYR A 50 12.64 -3.82 8.31
CA TYR A 50 12.24 -3.72 6.92
C TYR A 50 10.84 -4.29 6.74
N ALA A 51 9.99 -3.60 6.00
CA ALA A 51 8.72 -4.15 5.58
C ALA A 51 8.26 -3.57 4.24
N GLU A 52 7.13 -4.09 3.78
CA GLU A 52 6.47 -3.67 2.56
C GLU A 52 5.04 -3.23 2.89
N SER A 53 4.50 -2.31 2.09
CA SER A 53 3.13 -1.84 2.22
C SER A 53 2.42 -1.81 0.89
N ILE A 54 1.14 -2.19 0.88
CA ILE A 54 0.16 -1.80 -0.12
C ILE A 54 -0.73 -0.75 0.52
N ILE A 55 -0.90 0.37 -0.15
CA ILE A 55 -1.58 1.54 0.39
C ILE A 55 -2.75 1.92 -0.49
N PHE A 56 -3.94 1.87 0.10
CA PHE A 56 -5.21 2.20 -0.54
C PHE A 56 -5.64 3.62 -0.18
N CYS A 57 -6.37 4.28 -1.08
CA CYS A 57 -7.17 5.44 -0.69
C CYS A 57 -8.38 4.94 0.11
N ASN A 58 -8.69 5.58 1.23
CA ASN A 58 -9.80 5.18 2.10
C ASN A 58 -11.14 5.16 1.34
N GLU A 59 -11.36 6.11 0.44
CA GLU A 59 -12.59 6.19 -0.36
C GLU A 59 -12.84 4.93 -1.20
N ASP A 60 -11.79 4.25 -1.66
CA ASP A 60 -11.93 3.04 -2.48
C ASP A 60 -12.28 1.80 -1.64
N VAL A 61 -11.82 1.76 -0.39
CA VAL A 61 -11.93 0.58 0.51
C VAL A 61 -12.84 0.83 1.70
N THR A 62 -13.56 1.96 1.71
CA THR A 62 -14.59 2.28 2.72
C THR A 62 -15.62 1.17 2.91
N PRO A 63 -16.12 0.47 1.86
CA PRO A 63 -17.10 -0.59 2.07
C PRO A 63 -16.49 -1.90 2.59
N LEU A 64 -15.16 -2.03 2.63
CA LEU A 64 -14.47 -3.25 3.00
C LEU A 64 -14.07 -3.29 4.47
N SER A 65 -14.29 -4.44 5.10
CA SER A 65 -13.71 -4.81 6.38
C SER A 65 -12.18 -4.97 6.28
N GLU A 66 -11.51 -4.96 7.42
CA GLU A 66 -10.05 -5.18 7.46
C GLU A 66 -9.64 -6.54 6.89
N GLU A 67 -10.44 -7.59 7.15
CA GLU A 67 -10.17 -8.94 6.65
C GLU A 67 -10.37 -9.03 5.13
N GLU A 68 -11.36 -8.32 4.58
CA GLU A 68 -11.53 -8.21 3.12
C GLU A 68 -10.35 -7.47 2.48
N ILE A 69 -9.89 -6.36 3.07
CA ILE A 69 -8.72 -5.63 2.55
C ILE A 69 -7.46 -6.51 2.57
N LYS A 70 -7.22 -7.24 3.68
CA LYS A 70 -6.09 -8.19 3.76
C LYS A 70 -6.22 -9.29 2.72
N LYS A 71 -7.44 -9.80 2.49
CA LYS A 71 -7.71 -10.80 1.47
C LYS A 71 -7.39 -10.28 0.06
N GLU A 72 -7.77 -9.05 -0.27
CA GLU A 72 -7.41 -8.42 -1.54
C GLU A 72 -5.89 -8.36 -1.75
N VAL A 73 -5.12 -8.05 -0.71
CA VAL A 73 -3.65 -8.08 -0.78
C VAL A 73 -3.12 -9.52 -0.89
N ALA A 74 -3.70 -10.45 -0.14
CA ALA A 74 -3.31 -11.86 -0.13
C ALA A 74 -3.47 -12.56 -1.48
N GLU A 75 -4.60 -12.34 -2.14
CA GLU A 75 -4.96 -13.07 -3.36
C GLU A 75 -4.33 -12.44 -4.61
N ASN A 76 -4.01 -11.14 -4.57
CA ASN A 76 -3.67 -10.38 -5.77
C ASN A 76 -2.27 -9.78 -5.75
N THR A 77 -1.44 -10.09 -4.74
CA THR A 77 -0.04 -9.71 -4.74
C THR A 77 0.86 -10.95 -4.71
N ALA A 78 1.66 -11.12 -5.77
CA ALA A 78 2.74 -12.12 -5.79
C ALA A 78 3.91 -11.76 -4.85
N LEU A 79 3.74 -10.74 -4.01
CA LEU A 79 4.76 -10.14 -3.17
C LEU A 79 4.79 -10.75 -1.77
N LEU A 80 3.70 -11.38 -1.32
CA LEU A 80 3.64 -11.98 0.00
C LEU A 80 4.57 -13.19 0.09
N LYS A 81 5.46 -13.15 1.09
CA LYS A 81 6.31 -14.29 1.44
C LYS A 81 5.51 -15.31 2.26
N ASP A 82 5.96 -16.55 2.25
CA ASP A 82 5.35 -17.61 3.05
C ASP A 82 5.27 -17.22 4.53
N ASN A 83 4.10 -17.43 5.15
CA ASN A 83 3.81 -17.10 6.54
C ASN A 83 4.00 -15.61 6.90
N SER A 84 3.98 -14.72 5.91
CA SER A 84 4.03 -13.27 6.15
C SER A 84 2.84 -12.83 7.00
N GLN A 85 3.13 -12.16 8.10
CA GLN A 85 2.09 -11.51 8.90
C GLN A 85 1.66 -10.21 8.20
N MET A 86 0.36 -9.94 8.23
CA MET A 86 -0.20 -8.68 7.75
C MET A 86 -0.76 -7.87 8.91
N THR A 87 -0.43 -6.58 8.96
CA THR A 87 -1.07 -5.60 9.84
C THR A 87 -1.71 -4.51 9.01
N ILE A 88 -2.70 -3.83 9.59
CA ILE A 88 -3.41 -2.73 8.93
C ILE A 88 -3.33 -1.48 9.80
N LYS A 89 -3.04 -0.33 9.18
CA LYS A 89 -3.07 1.00 9.80
C LYS A 89 -3.99 1.88 8.95
N ARG A 90 -5.14 2.27 9.50
CA ARG A 90 -6.02 3.25 8.88
C ARG A 90 -5.64 4.65 9.36
N GLY A 91 -5.25 5.51 8.43
CA GLY A 91 -5.08 6.95 8.66
C GLY A 91 -6.29 7.74 8.13
N ASP A 92 -6.16 9.05 8.07
CA ASP A 92 -7.26 9.95 7.67
C ASP A 92 -7.71 9.74 6.21
N LYS A 93 -6.75 9.65 5.28
CA LYS A 93 -7.01 9.49 3.84
C LYS A 93 -6.62 8.13 3.27
N TYR A 94 -5.73 7.41 3.95
CA TYR A 94 -5.10 6.21 3.40
C TYR A 94 -5.13 5.05 4.38
N THR A 95 -5.27 3.85 3.84
CA THR A 95 -5.20 2.59 4.58
C THR A 95 -3.95 1.84 4.14
N PHE A 96 -3.06 1.57 5.10
CA PHE A 96 -1.80 0.86 4.88
C PHE A 96 -1.97 -0.60 5.30
N VAL A 97 -1.66 -1.52 4.39
CA VAL A 97 -1.51 -2.95 4.70
C VAL A 97 -0.03 -3.25 4.68
N ASN A 98 0.53 -3.54 5.85
CA ASN A 98 1.96 -3.77 6.04
C ASN A 98 2.24 -5.28 6.16
N PHE A 99 3.27 -5.75 5.48
CA PHE A 99 3.60 -7.17 5.39
C PHE A 99 5.10 -7.38 5.15
N ASN A 100 5.54 -8.64 5.16
CA ASN A 100 6.92 -9.06 4.91
C ASN A 100 7.93 -8.46 5.89
N PHE A 101 7.53 -8.31 7.16
CA PHE A 101 8.38 -7.77 8.22
C PHE A 101 9.64 -8.62 8.43
N ILE A 102 10.80 -7.97 8.40
CA ILE A 102 12.11 -8.55 8.68
C ILE A 102 12.84 -7.61 9.65
N THR A 103 13.25 -8.13 10.80
CA THR A 103 14.12 -7.41 11.75
C THR A 103 15.57 -7.59 11.34
N GLU A 104 16.38 -6.53 11.47
CA GLU A 104 17.85 -6.63 11.45
C GLU A 104 18.42 -7.36 12.67
#